data_AF-A0A1I5ADB7-F1
#
_entry.id   AF-A0A1I5ADB7-F1
#
_cell.length_a   1.000
_cell.length_b   1.000
_cell.length_c   1.000
_cell.angle_alpha   90.00
_cell.angle_beta   90.00
_cell.angle_gamma   90.00
#
_symmetry.space_group_name_H-M   'P 1'
#
loop_
_entity.id
_entity.type
_entity.pdbx_description
1 polymer ?
#
loop_
_entity_poly.entity_id
_entity_poly.type
_entity_poly.pdbx_seq_one_letter_code
_entity_poly.pdbx_strand_id
1 'polypeptide(L)'
;MQIDTKITAPILDVKSLSEKGEFEGYASTFGGEPDDYGDIIAPGAYADSIAEHVASGTMPKLFWQHNRDQPIGRWLEMQEDDKGLFVRGKLNMGVQCAREVHELLKEGDIDGLSIGYRIKEYSVDTETGVWTLEKIDLREISVVSIGANPNALIGSVKALKQSHDLTERLKAGDQLTEREFEMWLKGLGFSNSQAERAARLHLIGQGDPAKADDDRAFLQALLH
;
A
#
# COMPACT_ATOMS: atom_id res chain seq x y z
N MET A 1 -43.59 -5.66 -19.74
CA MET A 1 -42.33 -5.25 -20.39
C MET A 1 -41.26 -5.25 -19.32
N GLN A 2 -40.47 -6.32 -19.28
CA GLN A 2 -39.45 -6.57 -18.27
C GLN A 2 -38.21 -5.77 -18.69
N ILE A 3 -37.78 -4.83 -17.84
CA ILE A 3 -36.57 -4.05 -18.09
C ILE A 3 -35.48 -4.66 -17.21
N ASP A 4 -34.75 -5.60 -17.79
CA ASP A 4 -33.51 -6.13 -17.23
C ASP A 4 -32.48 -5.00 -17.16
N THR A 5 -32.33 -4.41 -15.98
CA THR A 5 -31.23 -3.48 -15.72
C THR A 5 -30.09 -4.29 -15.14
N LYS A 6 -29.19 -4.78 -16.00
CA LYS A 6 -27.87 -5.28 -15.59
C LYS A 6 -27.15 -4.14 -14.88
N ILE A 7 -27.12 -4.17 -13.55
CA ILE A 7 -26.27 -3.28 -12.75
C ILE A 7 -24.84 -3.78 -12.92
N THR A 8 -24.12 -3.17 -13.86
CA THR A 8 -22.67 -3.36 -13.99
C THR A 8 -22.04 -2.64 -12.80
N ALA A 9 -21.47 -3.40 -11.86
CA ALA A 9 -20.70 -2.84 -10.75
C ALA A 9 -19.60 -1.91 -11.31
N PRO A 10 -19.42 -0.71 -10.75
CA PRO A 10 -18.35 0.17 -11.20
C PRO A 10 -17.01 -0.51 -10.93
N ILE A 11 -16.29 -0.80 -12.01
CA ILE A 11 -14.93 -1.31 -11.99
C ILE A 11 -14.09 -0.24 -11.29
N LEU A 12 -13.47 -0.61 -10.16
CA LEU A 12 -12.57 0.21 -9.38
C LEU A 12 -11.46 0.78 -10.28
N ASP A 13 -11.51 2.07 -10.57
CA ASP A 13 -10.36 2.83 -11.04
C ASP A 13 -9.58 3.31 -9.80
N VAL A 14 -9.02 2.36 -9.03
CA VAL A 14 -8.04 2.66 -7.98
C VAL A 14 -6.75 3.05 -8.69
N LYS A 15 -6.64 4.35 -8.96
CA LYS A 15 -5.44 4.99 -9.48
C LYS A 15 -4.27 4.81 -8.52
N SER A 16 -3.56 3.70 -8.62
CA SER A 16 -2.11 3.71 -8.43
C SER A 16 -1.38 2.55 -9.08
N LEU A 17 -2.03 1.47 -9.56
CA LEU A 17 -1.42 0.57 -10.54
C LEU A 17 -1.94 0.92 -11.93
N SER A 18 -1.22 1.74 -12.69
CA SER A 18 -1.71 2.08 -14.03
C SER A 18 -1.58 0.88 -14.97
N GLU A 19 -2.40 0.84 -16.03
CA GLU A 19 -2.21 -0.06 -17.18
C GLU A 19 -0.81 0.07 -17.80
N LYS A 20 -0.08 1.16 -17.49
CA LYS A 20 1.30 1.41 -17.92
C LYS A 20 2.36 0.87 -16.94
N GLY A 21 1.95 0.15 -15.89
CA GLY A 21 2.84 -0.47 -14.90
C GLY A 21 3.43 0.50 -13.87
N GLU A 22 2.89 1.71 -13.74
CA GLU A 22 3.32 2.65 -12.69
C GLU A 22 2.66 2.32 -11.36
N PHE A 23 3.41 2.43 -10.26
CA PHE A 23 2.98 2.12 -8.90
C PHE A 23 3.73 2.94 -7.86
N GLU A 24 3.17 3.04 -6.65
CA GLU A 24 3.79 3.74 -5.52
C GLU A 24 3.49 3.06 -4.19
N GLY A 25 4.34 3.32 -3.20
CA GLY A 25 4.22 2.71 -1.89
C GLY A 25 5.33 3.11 -0.95
N TYR A 26 5.28 2.56 0.25
CA TYR A 26 6.36 2.69 1.23
C TYR A 26 7.24 1.45 1.12
N ALA A 27 8.51 1.64 0.74
CA ALA A 27 9.49 0.56 0.63
C ALA A 27 10.01 0.09 1.99
N SER A 28 9.95 0.98 2.97
CA SER A 28 10.27 0.74 4.38
C SER A 28 9.52 1.77 5.21
N THR A 29 9.20 1.43 6.45
CA THR A 29 8.58 2.35 7.41
C THR A 29 9.48 2.53 8.62
N PHE A 30 9.44 3.71 9.23
CA PHE A 30 10.20 4.03 10.43
C PHE A 30 9.44 3.68 11.70
N GLY A 31 10.20 3.32 12.73
CA GLY A 31 9.67 2.96 14.04
C GLY A 31 8.74 1.74 14.00
N GLY A 32 8.02 1.53 15.10
CA GLY A 32 7.22 0.32 15.30
C GLY A 32 8.04 -0.87 15.81
N GLU A 33 7.46 -2.06 15.69
CA GLU A 33 8.15 -3.30 16.02
C GLU A 33 9.30 -3.55 15.02
N PRO A 34 10.39 -4.21 15.45
CA PRO A 34 11.42 -4.70 14.54
C PRO A 34 10.82 -5.52 13.39
N ASP A 35 11.48 -5.48 12.24
CA ASP A 35 11.10 -6.33 11.12
C ASP A 35 11.34 -7.83 11.41
N ASP A 36 10.99 -8.70 10.47
CA ASP A 36 11.16 -10.16 10.62
C ASP A 36 12.63 -10.60 10.86
N TYR A 37 13.61 -9.71 10.66
CA TYR A 37 15.03 -9.94 10.94
C TYR A 37 15.50 -9.31 12.27
N GLY A 38 14.65 -8.55 12.96
CA GLY A 38 14.97 -7.89 14.23
C GLY A 38 15.54 -6.49 14.07
N ASP A 39 15.43 -5.90 12.89
CA ASP A 39 15.99 -4.58 12.58
C ASP A 39 14.92 -3.47 12.63
N ILE A 40 15.31 -2.29 13.10
CA ILE A 40 14.55 -1.04 13.00
C ILE A 40 15.34 -0.07 12.13
N ILE A 41 14.68 0.58 11.17
CA ILE A 41 15.29 1.67 10.41
C ILE A 41 15.03 3.00 11.12
N ALA A 42 16.09 3.76 11.40
CA ALA A 42 15.97 5.09 11.96
C ALA A 42 15.57 6.13 10.90
N PRO A 43 14.81 7.17 11.27
CA PRO A 43 14.68 8.37 10.43
C PRO A 43 16.06 8.95 10.09
N GLY A 44 16.25 9.35 8.84
CA GLY A 44 17.52 9.82 8.29
C GLY A 44 18.41 8.72 7.71
N ALA A 45 18.08 7.44 7.91
CA ALA A 45 18.96 6.34 7.50
C ALA A 45 19.21 6.25 6.00
N TYR A 46 18.30 6.77 5.17
CA TYR A 46 18.44 6.78 3.72
C TYR A 46 19.05 8.09 3.18
N ALA A 47 19.13 9.14 3.99
CA ALA A 47 19.43 10.50 3.53
C ALA A 47 20.71 10.59 2.69
N ASP A 48 21.81 9.99 3.18
CA ASP A 48 23.10 9.98 2.49
C ASP A 48 23.03 9.18 1.17
N SER A 49 22.35 8.03 1.18
CA SER A 49 22.20 7.17 -0.01
C SER A 49 21.32 7.80 -1.08
N ILE A 50 20.23 8.48 -0.68
CA ILE A 50 19.39 9.27 -1.59
C ILE A 50 20.23 10.37 -2.23
N ALA A 51 21.00 11.12 -1.44
CA ALA A 51 21.86 12.18 -1.94
C ALA A 51 22.92 11.66 -2.93
N GLU A 52 23.53 10.51 -2.67
CA GLU A 52 24.49 9.87 -3.58
C GLU A 52 23.84 9.47 -4.92
N HIS A 53 22.64 8.89 -4.86
CA HIS A 53 21.88 8.54 -6.06
C HIS A 53 21.52 9.76 -6.90
N VAL A 54 21.04 10.83 -6.26
CA VAL A 54 20.71 12.11 -6.92
C VAL A 54 21.95 12.72 -7.58
N ALA A 55 23.07 12.81 -6.85
CA ALA A 55 24.33 13.37 -7.37
C ALA A 55 24.86 12.57 -8.57
N SER A 56 24.63 11.26 -8.58
CA SER A 56 25.08 10.36 -9.65
C SER A 56 24.07 10.21 -10.80
N GLY A 57 22.88 10.80 -10.69
CA GLY A 57 21.80 10.61 -11.67
C GLY A 57 21.32 9.15 -11.75
N THR A 58 21.34 8.44 -10.64
CA THR A 58 20.97 7.01 -10.55
C THR A 58 19.82 6.79 -9.57
N MET A 59 19.31 5.55 -9.51
CA MET A 59 18.34 5.08 -8.55
C MET A 59 18.73 3.67 -8.08
N PRO A 60 18.23 3.20 -6.92
CA PRO A 60 18.27 1.79 -6.56
C PRO A 60 17.67 0.91 -7.66
N LYS A 61 18.05 -0.36 -7.70
CA LYS A 61 17.46 -1.30 -8.67
C LYS A 61 16.06 -1.72 -8.24
N LEU A 62 15.19 -1.96 -9.23
CA LEU A 62 13.87 -2.53 -9.03
C LEU A 62 13.89 -3.99 -9.48
N PHE A 63 13.96 -4.90 -8.52
CA PHE A 63 14.01 -6.35 -8.74
C PHE A 63 12.70 -7.04 -8.36
N TRP A 64 12.58 -8.29 -8.81
CA TRP A 64 11.62 -9.25 -8.28
C TRP A 64 12.32 -10.13 -7.24
N GLN A 65 11.77 -10.22 -6.02
CA GLN A 65 12.21 -11.17 -4.98
C GLN A 65 13.72 -11.10 -4.66
N HIS A 66 14.30 -9.90 -4.62
CA HIS A 66 15.75 -9.69 -4.41
C HIS A 66 16.65 -10.32 -5.47
N ASN A 67 16.08 -10.84 -6.56
CA ASN A 67 16.83 -11.54 -7.59
C ASN A 67 17.46 -10.53 -8.56
N ARG A 68 18.79 -10.42 -8.46
CA ARG A 68 19.60 -9.51 -9.29
C ARG A 68 19.54 -9.83 -10.79
N ASP A 69 19.15 -11.05 -11.15
CA ASP A 69 18.95 -11.48 -12.54
C ASP A 69 17.54 -11.15 -13.07
N GLN A 70 16.66 -10.61 -12.22
CA GLN A 70 15.27 -10.25 -12.57
C GLN A 70 15.00 -8.75 -12.32
N PRO A 71 15.64 -7.83 -13.06
CA PRO A 71 15.22 -6.44 -13.10
C PRO A 71 13.87 -6.33 -13.80
N ILE A 72 12.87 -5.80 -13.08
CA ILE A 72 11.49 -5.70 -13.57
C ILE A 72 11.07 -4.28 -13.92
N GLY A 73 11.93 -3.28 -13.70
CA GLY A 73 11.58 -1.89 -14.00
C GLY A 73 12.60 -0.87 -13.49
N ARG A 74 12.10 0.33 -13.17
CA ARG A 74 12.89 1.39 -12.55
C ARG A 74 12.07 2.21 -11.56
N TRP A 75 12.75 2.81 -10.59
CA TRP A 75 12.18 3.86 -9.76
C TRP A 75 12.18 5.20 -10.51
N LEU A 76 11.12 5.97 -10.31
CA LEU A 76 10.91 7.31 -10.85
C LEU A 76 11.12 8.38 -9.78
N GLU A 77 10.84 8.03 -8.53
CA GLU A 77 10.89 8.92 -7.38
C GLU A 77 11.17 8.12 -6.11
N MET A 78 11.94 8.73 -5.21
CA MET A 78 12.26 8.18 -3.90
C MET A 78 12.49 9.35 -2.96
N GLN A 79 11.79 9.34 -1.82
CA GLN A 79 11.95 10.36 -0.80
C GLN A 79 11.73 9.74 0.58
N GLU A 80 12.35 10.35 1.57
CA GLU A 80 12.12 10.04 2.96
C GLU A 80 11.09 11.03 3.54
N ASP A 81 10.14 10.53 4.35
CA ASP A 81 9.19 11.32 5.11
C ASP A 81 9.06 10.80 6.55
N ASP A 82 8.19 11.41 7.37
CA ASP A 82 7.99 11.05 8.78
C ASP A 82 7.53 9.59 8.97
N LYS A 83 6.99 8.96 7.92
CA LYS A 83 6.50 7.57 7.96
C LYS A 83 7.57 6.58 7.49
N GLY A 84 8.43 6.95 6.54
CA GLY A 84 9.42 6.03 5.99
C GLY A 84 9.96 6.43 4.62
N LEU A 85 10.38 5.42 3.86
CA LEU A 85 10.88 5.57 2.49
C LEU A 85 9.73 5.43 1.49
N PHE A 86 9.21 6.56 1.00
CA PHE A 86 8.24 6.59 -0.09
C PHE A 86 8.94 6.42 -1.44
N VAL A 87 8.33 5.63 -2.32
CA VAL A 87 8.84 5.40 -3.68
C VAL A 87 7.71 5.35 -4.70
N ARG A 88 8.02 5.80 -5.93
CA ARG A 88 7.17 5.63 -7.10
C ARG A 88 7.97 4.98 -8.21
N GLY A 89 7.48 3.86 -8.72
CA GLY A 89 8.16 3.00 -9.68
C GLY A 89 7.36 2.79 -10.96
N LYS A 90 8.05 2.19 -11.94
CA LYS A 90 7.45 1.75 -13.20
C LYS A 90 8.00 0.41 -13.62
N LEU A 91 7.11 -0.56 -13.76
CA LEU A 91 7.38 -1.86 -14.35
C LEU A 91 7.68 -1.70 -15.84
N ASN A 92 8.68 -2.45 -16.32
CA ASN A 92 8.99 -2.52 -17.74
C ASN A 92 8.12 -3.60 -18.39
N MET A 93 6.97 -3.21 -18.92
CA MET A 93 6.01 -4.14 -19.55
C MET A 93 6.56 -4.91 -20.76
N GLY A 94 7.75 -4.57 -21.28
CA GLY A 94 8.46 -5.39 -22.27
C GLY A 94 9.07 -6.67 -21.68
N VAL A 95 9.38 -6.67 -20.38
CA VAL A 95 9.94 -7.83 -19.65
C VAL A 95 8.80 -8.75 -19.20
N GLN A 96 8.93 -10.05 -19.45
CA GLN A 96 7.90 -11.04 -19.09
C GLN A 96 7.62 -11.05 -17.57
N CYS A 97 8.65 -11.20 -16.75
CA CYS A 97 8.52 -11.21 -15.29
C CYS A 97 7.83 -9.94 -14.77
N ALA A 98 8.09 -8.77 -15.36
CA ALA A 98 7.41 -7.53 -14.97
C ALA A 98 5.91 -7.55 -15.28
N ARG A 99 5.47 -8.20 -16.37
CA ARG A 99 4.04 -8.38 -16.67
C ARG A 99 3.37 -9.36 -15.71
N GLU A 100 4.04 -10.44 -15.37
CA GLU A 100 3.55 -11.40 -14.36
C GLU A 100 3.39 -10.71 -13.00
N VAL A 101 4.39 -9.93 -12.57
CA VAL A 101 4.32 -9.12 -11.34
C VAL A 101 3.19 -8.08 -11.42
N HIS A 102 3.00 -7.43 -12.57
CA HIS A 102 1.91 -6.47 -12.76
C HIS A 102 0.53 -7.12 -12.57
N GLU A 103 0.28 -8.28 -13.16
CA GLU A 103 -1.00 -9.00 -12.98
C GLU A 103 -1.20 -9.44 -11.52
N LEU A 104 -0.16 -9.97 -10.86
CA LEU A 104 -0.23 -10.36 -9.45
C LEU A 104 -0.51 -9.16 -8.53
N LEU A 105 0.08 -8.00 -8.80
CA LEU A 105 -0.20 -6.75 -8.08
C LEU A 105 -1.62 -6.25 -8.36
N LYS A 106 -2.11 -6.39 -9.60
CA LYS A 106 -3.43 -5.93 -10.03
C LYS A 106 -4.54 -6.73 -9.36
N GLU A 107 -4.40 -8.05 -9.29
CA GLU A 107 -5.33 -8.94 -8.58
C GLU A 107 -5.15 -8.91 -7.06
N GLY A 108 -4.02 -8.36 -6.58
CA GLY A 108 -3.71 -8.20 -5.17
C GLY A 108 -3.17 -9.46 -4.49
N ASP A 109 -2.69 -10.41 -5.28
CA ASP A 109 -2.00 -11.62 -4.81
C ASP A 109 -0.69 -11.29 -4.08
N ILE A 110 -0.06 -10.17 -4.44
CA ILE A 110 1.13 -9.63 -3.81
C ILE A 110 0.97 -8.13 -3.59
N ASP A 111 1.54 -7.60 -2.51
CA ASP A 111 1.51 -6.18 -2.16
C ASP A 111 2.82 -5.66 -1.57
N GLY A 112 3.79 -6.54 -1.34
CA GLY A 112 4.99 -6.27 -0.56
C GLY A 112 6.09 -5.52 -1.30
N LEU A 113 6.75 -4.63 -0.58
CA LEU A 113 8.06 -4.08 -0.92
C LEU A 113 9.10 -4.49 0.11
N SER A 114 10.34 -4.62 -0.33
CA SER A 114 11.47 -4.87 0.55
C SER A 114 12.68 -4.12 0.03
N ILE A 115 13.49 -3.63 0.95
CA ILE A 115 14.77 -2.97 0.64
C ILE A 115 15.92 -3.95 0.72
N GLY A 116 16.98 -3.64 -0.02
CA GLY A 116 18.24 -4.36 0.00
C GLY A 116 19.36 -3.35 0.05
N TYR A 117 20.19 -3.47 1.09
CA TYR A 117 21.12 -2.42 1.48
C TYR A 117 22.42 -2.98 2.06
N ARG A 118 23.37 -2.09 2.30
CA ARG A 118 24.55 -2.34 3.13
C ARG A 118 24.50 -1.42 4.35
N ILE A 119 24.70 -1.99 5.53
CA ILE A 119 24.77 -1.23 6.77
C ILE A 119 26.03 -0.35 6.76
N LYS A 120 25.89 0.92 7.10
CA LYS A 120 27.00 1.87 7.27
C LYS A 120 27.20 2.24 8.73
N GLU A 121 26.12 2.57 9.43
CA GLU A 121 26.10 2.89 10.86
C GLU A 121 24.86 2.25 11.50
N TYR A 122 25.03 1.73 12.72
CA TYR A 122 23.97 1.10 13.49
C TYR A 122 24.27 1.19 14.98
N SER A 123 23.22 1.08 15.79
CA SER A 123 23.30 0.85 17.23
C SER A 123 22.57 -0.45 17.59
N VAL A 124 22.97 -1.05 18.71
CA VAL A 124 22.34 -2.28 19.23
C VAL A 124 21.90 -2.03 20.65
N ASP A 125 20.63 -2.28 20.92
CA ASP A 125 20.14 -2.38 22.29
C ASP A 125 20.52 -3.77 22.83
N THR A 126 21.46 -3.81 23.78
CA THR A 126 21.96 -5.06 24.35
C THR A 126 20.96 -5.77 25.29
N GLU A 127 19.91 -5.08 25.73
CA GLU A 127 18.87 -5.67 26.58
C GLU A 127 17.81 -6.38 25.74
N THR A 128 17.37 -5.75 24.65
CA THR A 128 16.35 -6.29 23.75
C THR A 128 16.91 -7.07 22.56
N GLY A 129 18.20 -6.86 22.23
CA GLY A 129 18.86 -7.45 21.06
C GLY A 129 18.49 -6.76 19.74
N VAL A 130 17.75 -5.66 19.77
CA VAL A 130 17.26 -4.95 18.58
C VAL A 130 18.37 -4.11 17.96
N TRP A 131 18.47 -4.20 16.64
CA TRP A 131 19.40 -3.40 15.85
C TRP A 131 18.66 -2.19 15.29
N THR A 132 19.22 -1.01 15.51
CA THR A 132 18.72 0.23 14.89
C THR A 132 19.70 0.65 13.81
N LEU A 133 19.27 0.62 12.56
CA LEU A 133 20.08 0.99 11.41
C LEU A 133 19.98 2.50 11.20
N GLU A 134 21.09 3.20 11.46
CA GLU A 134 21.16 4.66 11.49
C GLU A 134 21.60 5.26 10.16
N LYS A 135 22.43 4.54 9.41
CA LYS A 135 22.78 4.86 8.02
C LYS A 135 22.93 3.62 7.20
N ILE A 136 22.37 3.64 6.00
CA ILE A 136 22.48 2.55 5.05
C ILE A 136 22.82 3.04 3.65
N ASP A 137 23.44 2.15 2.89
CA ASP A 137 23.68 2.31 1.46
C ASP A 137 22.64 1.45 0.72
N LEU A 138 21.59 2.10 0.24
CA LEU A 138 20.45 1.49 -0.41
C LEU A 138 20.82 1.06 -1.82
N ARG A 139 20.76 -0.25 -2.09
CA ARG A 139 21.20 -0.83 -3.37
C ARG A 139 20.03 -1.17 -4.28
N GLU A 140 18.96 -1.67 -3.69
CA GLU A 140 17.78 -2.11 -4.40
C GLU A 140 16.53 -1.98 -3.54
N ILE A 141 15.39 -1.98 -4.22
CA ILE A 141 14.06 -2.11 -3.63
C ILE A 141 13.29 -3.06 -4.53
N SER A 142 12.89 -4.19 -3.98
CA SER A 142 12.21 -5.27 -4.68
C SER A 142 10.70 -5.24 -4.45
N VAL A 143 9.95 -5.65 -5.47
CA VAL A 143 8.60 -6.21 -5.24
C VAL A 143 8.79 -7.62 -4.73
N VAL A 144 8.08 -7.98 -3.66
CA VAL A 144 8.21 -9.27 -3.00
C VAL A 144 6.85 -9.88 -2.70
N SER A 145 6.78 -11.20 -2.65
CA SER A 145 5.56 -11.90 -2.22
C SER A 145 5.31 -11.77 -0.72
N ILE A 146 6.39 -11.72 0.07
CA ILE A 146 6.37 -11.58 1.53
C ILE A 146 7.47 -10.58 1.89
N GLY A 147 7.09 -9.42 2.43
CA GLY A 147 8.02 -8.40 2.89
C GLY A 147 8.40 -8.60 4.34
N ALA A 148 9.66 -8.31 4.68
CA ALA A 148 10.15 -8.38 6.06
C ALA A 148 9.48 -7.34 6.98
N ASN A 149 9.12 -6.19 6.43
CA ASN A 149 8.32 -5.18 7.11
C ASN A 149 6.87 -5.28 6.60
N PRO A 150 5.90 -5.71 7.43
CA PRO A 150 4.50 -5.88 7.01
C PRO A 150 3.81 -4.55 6.62
N ASN A 151 4.40 -3.41 6.97
CA ASN A 151 3.89 -2.08 6.62
C ASN A 151 4.49 -1.53 5.32
N ALA A 152 5.51 -2.18 4.76
CA ALA A 152 6.14 -1.82 3.49
C ALA A 152 5.33 -2.38 2.31
N LEU A 153 4.31 -1.64 1.90
CA LEU A 153 3.31 -2.09 0.93
C LEU A 153 3.14 -1.10 -0.23
N ILE A 154 2.73 -1.64 -1.37
CA ILE A 154 2.24 -0.89 -2.52
C ILE A 154 0.83 -0.38 -2.20
N GLY A 155 0.64 0.95 -2.32
CA GLY A 155 -0.52 1.66 -1.77
C GLY A 155 -1.87 1.18 -2.31
N SER A 156 -1.98 0.95 -3.63
CA SER A 156 -3.20 0.43 -4.28
C SER A 156 -3.61 -0.91 -3.71
N VAL A 157 -2.64 -1.82 -3.60
CA VAL A 157 -2.94 -3.20 -3.21
C VAL A 157 -3.32 -3.25 -1.74
N LYS A 158 -2.67 -2.45 -0.90
CA LYS A 158 -3.08 -2.26 0.50
C LYS A 158 -4.55 -1.83 0.60
N ALA A 159 -4.99 -0.86 -0.22
CA ALA A 159 -6.37 -0.41 -0.22
C ALA A 159 -7.35 -1.50 -0.69
N LEU A 160 -7.00 -2.26 -1.73
CA LEU A 160 -7.79 -3.40 -2.23
C LEU A 160 -7.94 -4.49 -1.16
N LYS A 161 -6.83 -4.90 -0.53
CA LYS A 161 -6.82 -5.91 0.53
C LYS A 161 -7.63 -5.48 1.75
N GLN A 162 -7.50 -4.21 2.16
CA GLN A 162 -8.32 -3.64 3.24
C GLN A 162 -9.80 -3.64 2.88
N SER A 163 -10.16 -3.26 1.64
CA SER A 163 -11.55 -3.30 1.18
C SER A 163 -12.10 -4.73 1.17
N HIS A 164 -11.30 -5.71 0.74
CA HIS A 164 -11.69 -7.12 0.73
C HIS A 164 -11.87 -7.65 2.16
N ASP A 165 -10.90 -7.42 3.06
CA ASP A 165 -10.99 -7.81 4.48
C ASP A 165 -12.23 -7.21 5.16
N LEU A 166 -12.48 -5.92 4.95
CA LEU A 166 -13.69 -5.23 5.44
C LEU A 166 -14.97 -5.86 4.89
N THR A 167 -14.97 -6.26 3.61
CA THR A 167 -16.12 -6.92 2.99
C THR A 167 -16.39 -8.29 3.58
N GLU A 168 -15.34 -9.09 3.84
CA GLU A 168 -15.49 -10.40 4.49
C GLU A 168 -15.94 -10.28 5.95
N ARG A 169 -15.40 -9.30 6.69
CA ARG A 169 -15.84 -8.98 8.06
C ARG A 169 -17.31 -8.56 8.09
N LEU A 170 -17.75 -7.71 7.15
CA LEU A 170 -19.16 -7.35 6.99
C LEU A 170 -20.05 -8.57 6.69
N LYS A 171 -19.60 -9.49 5.81
CA LYS A 171 -20.32 -10.75 5.54
C LYS A 171 -20.39 -11.65 6.78
N ALA A 172 -19.35 -11.64 7.61
CA ALA A 172 -19.31 -12.37 8.87
C ALA A 172 -20.17 -11.74 9.98
N GLY A 173 -20.69 -10.52 9.75
CA GLY A 173 -21.52 -9.78 10.69
C GLY A 173 -20.76 -8.91 11.68
N ASP A 174 -19.46 -8.66 11.43
CA ASP A 174 -18.65 -7.79 12.26
C ASP A 174 -19.11 -6.32 12.15
N GLN A 175 -19.00 -5.59 13.26
CA GLN A 175 -19.29 -4.17 13.29
C GLN A 175 -18.08 -3.35 12.81
N LEU A 176 -18.32 -2.38 11.91
CA LEU A 176 -17.29 -1.46 11.43
C LEU A 176 -17.31 -0.15 12.23
N THR A 177 -16.12 0.40 12.46
CA THR A 177 -15.95 1.79 12.94
C THR A 177 -16.18 2.80 11.81
N GLU A 178 -16.34 4.09 12.15
CA GLU A 178 -16.49 5.19 11.19
C GLU A 178 -15.36 5.26 10.17
N ARG A 179 -14.12 5.14 10.65
CA ARG A 179 -12.94 5.12 9.80
C ARG A 179 -12.92 3.92 8.85
N GLU A 180 -13.29 2.74 9.35
CA GLU A 180 -13.36 1.51 8.53
C GLU A 180 -14.46 1.60 7.47
N PHE A 181 -15.62 2.15 7.82
CA PHE A 181 -16.73 2.35 6.90
C PHE A 181 -16.39 3.37 5.80
N GLU A 182 -15.75 4.49 6.17
CA GLU A 182 -15.23 5.44 5.19
C GLU A 182 -14.20 4.80 4.25
N MET A 183 -13.28 4.00 4.78
CA MET A 183 -12.28 3.31 3.98
C MET A 183 -12.90 2.30 3.02
N TRP A 184 -13.91 1.56 3.46
CA TRP A 184 -14.66 0.64 2.63
C TRP A 184 -15.37 1.37 1.48
N LEU A 185 -16.05 2.50 1.75
CA LEU A 185 -16.67 3.32 0.72
C LEU A 185 -15.65 3.89 -0.27
N LYS A 186 -14.48 4.33 0.21
CA LYS A 186 -13.40 4.76 -0.69
C LYS A 186 -12.90 3.61 -1.56
N GLY A 187 -12.82 2.40 -1.01
CA GLY A 187 -12.55 1.16 -1.75
C GLY A 187 -13.57 0.90 -2.85
N LEU A 188 -14.85 1.22 -2.62
CA LEU A 188 -15.92 1.13 -3.63
C LEU A 188 -15.92 2.28 -4.66
N GLY A 189 -14.96 3.21 -4.60
CA GLY A 189 -14.79 4.31 -5.55
C GLY A 189 -15.48 5.62 -5.15
N PHE A 190 -15.96 5.76 -3.91
CA PHE A 190 -16.53 7.02 -3.43
C PHE A 190 -15.44 8.03 -3.08
N SER A 191 -15.65 9.30 -3.44
CA SER A 191 -14.74 10.40 -3.07
C SER A 191 -14.71 10.62 -1.56
N ASN A 192 -13.68 11.30 -1.05
CA ASN A 192 -13.54 11.60 0.37
C ASN A 192 -14.80 12.25 0.97
N SER A 193 -15.43 13.18 0.24
CA SER A 193 -16.64 13.86 0.70
C SER A 193 -17.87 12.93 0.69
N GLN A 194 -17.98 12.02 -0.28
CA GLN A 194 -19.06 11.02 -0.32
C GLN A 194 -18.91 9.99 0.81
N ALA A 195 -17.70 9.51 1.05
CA ALA A 195 -17.41 8.55 2.12
C ALA A 195 -17.69 9.14 3.51
N GLU A 196 -17.20 10.35 3.79
CA GLU A 196 -17.38 11.04 5.07
C GLU A 196 -18.85 11.43 5.33
N ARG A 197 -19.64 11.69 4.28
CA ARG A 197 -21.09 11.94 4.41
C ARG A 197 -21.85 10.65 4.73
N ALA A 198 -21.56 9.57 4.01
CA ALA A 198 -22.23 8.30 4.23
C ALA A 198 -21.89 7.71 5.60
N ALA A 199 -20.66 7.83 6.08
CA ALA A 199 -20.27 7.40 7.43
C ALA A 199 -21.04 8.16 8.52
N ARG A 200 -21.12 9.49 8.41
CA ARG A 200 -21.89 10.34 9.33
C ARG A 200 -23.40 10.07 9.35
N LEU A 201 -23.97 9.66 8.22
CA LEU A 201 -25.41 9.39 8.11
C LEU A 201 -25.79 7.97 8.60
N HIS A 202 -24.86 7.02 8.62
CA HIS A 202 -25.17 5.60 8.88
C HIS A 202 -24.58 5.01 10.16
N LEU A 203 -23.60 5.67 10.78
CA LEU A 203 -23.11 5.28 12.11
C LEU A 203 -23.79 6.12 13.18
N ILE A 204 -24.96 5.68 13.62
CA ILE A 204 -25.66 6.27 14.77
C ILE A 204 -25.13 5.60 16.05
N GLY A 205 -24.11 6.20 16.68
CA GLY A 205 -23.59 5.78 17.99
C GLY A 205 -22.85 4.44 18.01
N GLN A 206 -22.28 4.08 19.17
CA GLN A 206 -21.67 2.76 19.36
C GLN A 206 -22.71 1.65 19.11
N GLY A 207 -22.54 0.93 18.00
CA GLY A 207 -22.78 -0.50 18.00
C GLY A 207 -24.08 -1.03 17.42
N ASP A 208 -24.82 -0.29 16.57
CA ASP A 208 -25.78 -0.95 15.69
C ASP A 208 -25.88 -0.21 14.34
N PRO A 209 -25.77 -0.91 13.19
CA PRO A 209 -26.18 -0.32 11.93
C PRO A 209 -27.64 0.08 12.09
N ALA A 210 -27.93 1.38 11.91
CA ALA A 210 -29.30 1.86 11.95
C ALA A 210 -30.14 0.92 11.08
N LYS A 211 -31.17 0.29 11.66
CA LYS A 211 -32.18 -0.43 10.86
C LYS A 211 -32.59 0.53 9.76
N ALA A 212 -32.20 0.20 8.53
CA ALA A 212 -32.44 1.03 7.38
C ALA A 212 -33.93 1.27 7.25
N ASP A 213 -34.39 2.45 7.66
CA ASP A 213 -35.74 2.89 7.33
C ASP A 213 -35.77 3.53 5.94
N ASP A 214 -34.62 3.71 5.27
CA ASP A 214 -34.60 4.09 3.86
C ASP A 214 -33.26 3.79 3.14
N ASP A 215 -33.13 2.60 2.55
CA ASP A 215 -32.03 2.24 1.64
C ASP A 215 -31.86 3.27 0.49
N ARG A 216 -32.93 4.01 0.16
CA ARG A 216 -32.88 5.11 -0.81
C ARG A 216 -32.12 6.32 -0.30
N ALA A 217 -32.21 6.66 0.99
CA ALA A 217 -31.51 7.80 1.55
C ALA A 217 -29.99 7.58 1.51
N PHE A 218 -29.53 6.34 1.73
CA PHE A 218 -28.13 5.94 1.56
C PHE A 218 -27.65 6.14 0.12
N LEU A 219 -28.40 5.59 -0.84
CA LEU A 219 -28.06 5.68 -2.26
C LEU A 219 -28.13 7.12 -2.79
N GLN A 220 -29.08 7.94 -2.30
CA GLN A 220 -29.16 9.35 -2.64
C GLN A 220 -28.00 10.17 -2.05
N ALA A 221 -27.58 9.87 -0.82
CA ALA A 221 -26.44 10.54 -0.18
C ALA A 221 -25.09 10.20 -0.85
N LEU A 222 -24.98 9.02 -1.44
CA LEU A 222 -23.79 8.59 -2.20
C LEU A 222 -23.69 9.24 -3.58
N LEU A 223 -24.81 9.65 -4.18
CA LEU A 223 -24.89 10.15 -5.56
C LEU A 223 -24.91 11.69 -5.68
N HIS A 224 -24.83 12.42 -4.56
CA HIS A 224 -24.85 13.89 -4.47
C HIS A 224 -23.74 14.44 -3.56
#